data_AF-A0A933M3P7-F1
#
_entry.id   AF-A0A933M3P7-F1
#
_cell.length_a   1.000
_cell.length_b   1.000
_cell.length_c   1.000
_cell.angle_alpha   90.00
_cell.angle_beta   90.00
_cell.angle_gamma   90.00
#
_symmetry.space_group_name_H-M   'P 1'
#
loop_
_entity.id
_entity.type
_entity.pdbx_description
1 polymer ?
#
loop_
_entity_poly.entity_id
_entity_poly.type
_entity_poly.pdbx_seq_one_letter_code
_entity_poly.pdbx_strand_id
1 'polypeptide(L)'
;MNEAITLTKTAHLLMNKKILFWVLSVILAVFFAVFQRFTGPSYQVSGKIKINSEEIKYKLPRTCTTGKSDCFIKIQAGNGIPAVMFFKKHVPYEPYDFDFVEMERQDRFLISIIPDQPPAGKIEYYLEFYDKDRNSRRLPSKNIILRFKGHVSPFILIPHIFLMFAFMILSVRIFIGCFSGDFDLKKWTKINILILIFGGFIFGGLTQLHAFGKFWTGIPLGHDLTDNKTLVVFVFWIFALISLYKSKTPKQWIVLAFIFTLLAYFIPHSLLGT
;
A
#
# COMPACT_ATOMS: atom_id res chain seq x y z
N MET A 1 -37.43 25.42 -35.18
CA MET A 1 -37.74 24.20 -34.37
C MET A 1 -36.66 23.12 -34.51
N ASN A 2 -36.18 22.81 -35.72
CA ASN A 2 -35.12 21.79 -35.92
C ASN A 2 -33.75 22.14 -35.32
N GLU A 3 -33.32 23.40 -35.34
CA GLU A 3 -32.03 23.81 -34.74
C GLU A 3 -32.02 23.65 -33.22
N ALA A 4 -33.10 24.05 -32.54
CA ALA A 4 -33.23 23.89 -31.09
C ALA A 4 -33.16 22.42 -30.67
N ILE A 5 -33.85 21.53 -31.40
CA ILE A 5 -33.85 20.08 -31.14
C ILE A 5 -32.44 19.49 -31.35
N THR A 6 -31.74 19.93 -32.39
CA THR A 6 -30.38 19.46 -32.73
C THR A 6 -29.35 19.93 -31.69
N LEU A 7 -29.48 21.16 -31.19
CA LEU A 7 -28.67 21.71 -30.10
C LEU A 7 -28.91 20.97 -28.78
N THR A 8 -30.16 20.64 -28.43
CA THR A 8 -30.43 19.81 -27.23
C THR A 8 -29.85 18.41 -27.34
N LYS A 9 -29.95 17.77 -28.53
CA LYS A 9 -29.47 16.39 -28.73
C LYS A 9 -27.94 16.31 -28.68
N THR A 10 -27.25 17.29 -29.27
CA THR A 10 -25.78 17.40 -29.20
C THR A 10 -25.29 17.74 -27.79
N ALA A 11 -25.96 18.65 -27.07
CA ALA A 11 -25.64 18.94 -25.67
C ALA A 11 -25.80 17.71 -24.77
N HIS A 12 -26.88 16.95 -24.95
CA HIS A 12 -27.12 15.70 -24.22
C HIS A 12 -26.04 14.64 -24.51
N LEU A 13 -25.64 14.48 -25.78
CA LEU A 13 -24.53 13.59 -26.17
C LEU A 13 -23.19 14.01 -25.56
N LEU A 14 -22.89 15.31 -25.51
CA LEU A 14 -21.66 15.84 -24.89
C LEU A 14 -21.66 15.67 -23.36
N MET A 15 -22.80 15.88 -22.71
CA MET A 15 -22.98 15.61 -21.27
C MET A 15 -22.75 14.13 -20.95
N ASN A 16 -23.33 13.22 -21.74
CA ASN A 16 -23.15 11.79 -21.54
C ASN A 16 -21.69 11.35 -21.69
N LYS A 17 -20.95 11.93 -22.65
CA LYS A 17 -19.50 11.67 -22.80
C LYS A 17 -18.70 12.16 -21.60
N LYS A 18 -19.00 13.36 -21.09
CA LYS A 18 -18.32 13.91 -19.90
C LYS A 18 -18.53 13.04 -18.67
N ILE A 19 -19.76 12.61 -18.43
CA ILE A 19 -20.09 11.69 -17.33
C ILE A 19 -19.37 10.35 -17.52
N LEU A 20 -19.40 9.79 -18.73
CA LEU A 20 -18.71 8.54 -19.05
C LEU A 20 -17.21 8.62 -18.76
N PHE A 21 -16.53 9.71 -19.08
CA PHE A 21 -15.10 9.86 -18.80
C PHE A 21 -14.77 9.95 -17.31
N TRP A 22 -15.65 10.56 -16.51
CA TRP A 22 -15.53 10.55 -15.05
C TRP A 22 -15.75 9.15 -14.48
N VAL A 23 -16.80 8.45 -14.92
CA VAL A 23 -17.07 7.07 -14.52
C VAL A 23 -15.88 6.17 -14.86
N LEU A 24 -15.34 6.29 -16.08
CA LEU A 24 -14.16 5.54 -16.50
C LEU A 24 -12.93 5.85 -15.63
N SER A 25 -12.74 7.12 -15.26
CA SER A 25 -11.64 7.54 -14.38
C SER A 25 -11.76 6.94 -12.98
N VAL A 26 -12.98 6.87 -12.44
CA VAL A 26 -13.25 6.22 -11.14
C VAL A 26 -13.02 4.72 -11.22
N ILE A 27 -13.54 4.05 -12.26
CA ILE A 27 -13.35 2.59 -12.46
C ILE A 27 -11.86 2.27 -12.53
N LEU A 28 -11.09 3.03 -13.31
CA LEU A 28 -9.66 2.79 -13.47
C LEU A 28 -8.88 3.07 -12.17
N ALA A 29 -9.23 4.13 -11.43
CA ALA A 29 -8.63 4.41 -10.14
C ALA A 29 -8.91 3.31 -9.09
N VAL A 30 -10.15 2.81 -9.05
CA VAL A 30 -10.53 1.68 -8.18
C VAL A 30 -9.76 0.42 -8.57
N PHE A 31 -9.63 0.14 -9.87
CA PHE A 31 -8.82 -0.98 -10.35
C PHE A 31 -7.37 -0.90 -9.84
N PHE A 32 -6.72 0.27 -9.93
CA PHE A 32 -5.36 0.43 -9.39
C PHE A 32 -5.29 0.28 -7.88
N ALA A 33 -6.24 0.85 -7.14
CA ALA A 33 -6.26 0.71 -5.69
C ALA A 33 -6.44 -0.75 -5.24
N VAL A 34 -7.29 -1.50 -5.94
CA VAL A 34 -7.47 -2.94 -5.69
C VAL A 34 -6.20 -3.71 -6.04
N PHE A 35 -5.56 -3.42 -7.17
CA PHE A 35 -4.29 -4.03 -7.57
C PHE A 35 -3.17 -3.78 -6.55
N GLN A 36 -3.03 -2.55 -6.07
CA GLN A 36 -2.07 -2.18 -5.01
C GLN A 36 -2.38 -2.91 -3.71
N ARG A 37 -3.67 -2.97 -3.35
CA ARG A 37 -4.08 -3.71 -2.18
C ARG A 37 -3.65 -5.16 -2.29
N PHE A 38 -3.78 -5.83 -3.44
CA PHE A 38 -3.38 -7.23 -3.67
C PHE A 38 -1.87 -7.48 -3.73
N THR A 39 -1.07 -6.48 -4.08
CA THR A 39 0.40 -6.61 -4.20
C THR A 39 1.16 -6.06 -2.98
N GLY A 40 0.44 -5.55 -1.96
CA GLY A 40 1.01 -4.95 -0.77
C GLY A 40 1.72 -5.95 0.18
N PRO A 41 2.81 -5.54 0.87
CA PRO A 41 3.57 -6.41 1.77
C PRO A 41 2.85 -6.80 3.07
N SER A 42 1.71 -6.15 3.37
CA SER A 42 0.97 -6.32 4.62
C SER A 42 0.06 -7.56 4.66
N TYR A 43 0.02 -8.37 3.60
CA TYR A 43 -0.75 -9.61 3.62
C TYR A 43 -0.21 -10.59 4.64
N GLN A 44 -1.12 -11.12 5.44
CA GLN A 44 -0.82 -12.21 6.35
C GLN A 44 -0.34 -13.42 5.54
N VAL A 45 0.75 -14.04 5.99
CA VAL A 45 1.22 -15.29 5.39
C VAL A 45 0.24 -16.37 5.81
N SER A 46 -0.53 -16.85 4.85
CA SER A 46 -1.54 -17.88 5.08
C SER A 46 -1.09 -19.19 4.45
N GLY A 47 -1.47 -20.30 5.06
CA GLY A 47 -1.19 -21.61 4.49
C GLY A 47 -1.85 -22.71 5.29
N LYS A 48 -1.49 -23.94 4.93
CA LYS A 48 -1.99 -25.14 5.57
C LYS A 48 -0.86 -26.13 5.78
N ILE A 49 -0.89 -26.82 6.90
CA ILE A 49 0.02 -27.92 7.18
C ILE A 49 -0.77 -29.11 7.73
N LYS A 50 -0.33 -30.32 7.39
CA LYS A 50 -0.82 -31.54 8.03
C LYS A 50 0.17 -31.96 9.11
N ILE A 51 -0.33 -32.12 10.32
CA ILE A 51 0.42 -32.66 11.48
C ILE A 51 -0.42 -33.81 12.03
N ASN A 52 0.17 -34.97 12.26
CA ASN A 52 -0.60 -36.22 12.40
C ASN A 52 -1.58 -36.44 11.23
N SER A 53 -2.87 -36.45 11.54
CA SER A 53 -4.01 -36.56 10.61
C SER A 53 -4.84 -35.27 10.54
N GLU A 54 -4.38 -34.18 11.17
CA GLU A 54 -5.10 -32.92 11.27
C GLU A 54 -4.55 -31.87 10.29
N GLU A 55 -5.44 -31.17 9.58
CA GLU A 55 -5.09 -30.03 8.73
C GLU A 55 -5.17 -28.73 9.55
N ILE A 56 -4.01 -28.16 9.88
CA ILE A 56 -3.89 -26.88 10.58
C ILE A 56 -3.80 -25.76 9.55
N LYS A 57 -4.77 -24.84 9.61
CA LYS A 57 -4.75 -23.60 8.81
C LYS A 57 -4.18 -22.48 9.66
N TYR A 58 -3.28 -21.70 9.08
CA TYR A 58 -2.63 -20.59 9.79
C TYR A 58 -2.73 -19.29 9.01
N LYS A 59 -2.70 -18.18 9.75
CA LYS A 59 -2.58 -16.81 9.25
C LYS A 59 -1.59 -16.06 10.14
N LEU A 60 -0.43 -15.76 9.59
CA LEU A 60 0.67 -15.17 10.34
C LEU A 60 0.82 -13.68 9.99
N PRO A 61 0.83 -12.77 10.99
CA PRO A 61 0.94 -11.34 10.74
C PRO A 61 2.30 -10.98 10.13
N ARG A 62 2.32 -9.93 9.29
CA ARG A 62 3.54 -9.28 8.77
C ARG A 62 3.71 -7.84 9.24
N THR A 63 2.73 -7.33 9.98
CA THR A 63 2.73 -5.95 10.49
C THR A 63 2.02 -5.91 11.82
N CYS A 64 2.63 -5.23 12.80
CA CYS A 64 2.01 -4.94 14.09
C CYS A 64 2.08 -3.45 14.40
N THR A 65 1.16 -2.99 15.25
CA THR A 65 1.19 -1.61 15.75
C THR A 65 1.85 -1.59 17.11
N THR A 66 2.93 -0.83 17.25
CA THR A 66 3.68 -0.68 18.51
C THR A 66 2.77 -0.20 19.64
N GLY A 67 2.95 -0.72 20.85
CA GLY A 67 2.21 -0.32 22.05
C GLY A 67 0.76 -0.78 22.09
N LYS A 68 0.32 -1.62 21.14
CA LYS A 68 -0.98 -2.31 21.21
C LYS A 68 -0.78 -3.78 21.55
N SER A 69 -1.63 -4.31 22.44
CA SER A 69 -1.68 -5.72 22.85
C SER A 69 -2.10 -6.70 21.75
N ASP A 70 -2.33 -6.21 20.52
CA ASP A 70 -2.97 -6.98 19.45
C ASP A 70 -1.94 -7.76 18.59
N CYS A 71 -0.65 -7.69 18.92
CA CYS A 71 0.41 -8.41 18.20
C CYS A 71 0.56 -9.85 18.72
N PHE A 72 -0.43 -10.68 18.44
CA PHE A 72 -0.42 -12.10 18.80
C PHE A 72 -0.65 -13.00 17.59
N ILE A 73 -0.11 -14.20 17.68
CA ILE A 73 -0.36 -15.31 16.76
C ILE A 73 -1.45 -16.17 17.39
N LYS A 74 -2.49 -16.50 16.61
CA LYS A 74 -3.56 -17.39 17.05
C LYS A 74 -3.81 -18.46 15.99
N ILE A 75 -3.53 -19.71 16.33
CA ILE A 75 -3.65 -20.85 15.42
C ILE A 75 -4.56 -21.89 16.04
N GLN A 76 -5.53 -22.37 15.27
CA GLN A 76 -6.38 -23.47 15.71
C GLN A 76 -5.64 -24.79 15.51
N ALA A 77 -5.49 -25.57 16.57
CA ALA A 77 -4.80 -26.87 16.54
C ALA A 77 -5.40 -27.83 17.56
N GLY A 78 -5.51 -29.11 17.21
CA GLY A 78 -6.02 -30.15 18.07
C GLY A 78 -5.21 -30.36 19.34
N ASN A 79 -5.80 -31.15 20.24
CA ASN A 79 -5.24 -31.41 21.57
C ASN A 79 -3.91 -32.18 21.47
N GLY A 80 -2.94 -31.78 22.28
CA GLY A 80 -1.64 -32.46 22.37
C GLY A 80 -0.63 -32.10 21.27
N ILE A 81 -0.89 -31.08 20.45
CA ILE A 81 0.09 -30.53 19.50
C ILE A 81 0.76 -29.31 20.14
N PRO A 82 1.97 -29.42 20.71
CA PRO A 82 2.71 -28.26 21.17
C PRO A 82 3.30 -27.49 19.98
N ALA A 83 3.51 -26.19 20.18
CA ALA A 83 4.18 -25.34 19.21
C ALA A 83 5.08 -24.33 19.91
N VAL A 84 6.14 -23.94 19.22
CA VAL A 84 7.13 -22.97 19.68
C VAL A 84 7.27 -21.90 18.61
N MET A 85 7.25 -20.63 19.02
CA MET A 85 7.61 -19.52 18.16
C MET A 85 9.08 -19.21 18.35
N PHE A 86 9.84 -19.29 17.26
CA PHE A 86 11.22 -18.81 17.19
C PHE A 86 11.23 -17.43 16.57
N PHE A 87 11.86 -16.47 17.23
CA PHE A 87 11.93 -15.10 16.75
C PHE A 87 13.30 -14.47 17.04
N LYS A 88 13.64 -13.44 16.28
CA LYS A 88 14.79 -12.58 16.57
C LYS A 88 14.52 -11.17 16.06
N LYS A 89 15.27 -10.21 16.58
CA LYS A 89 15.33 -8.88 15.96
C LYS A 89 15.97 -9.02 14.58
N HIS A 90 15.34 -8.42 13.57
CA HIS A 90 15.88 -8.50 12.20
C HIS A 90 16.96 -7.44 12.02
N VAL A 91 18.20 -7.86 12.23
CA VAL A 91 19.41 -7.09 11.87
C VAL A 91 20.04 -7.79 10.67
N PRO A 92 20.24 -7.07 9.54
CA PRO A 92 20.92 -7.64 8.39
C PRO A 92 22.31 -8.16 8.78
N TYR A 93 22.65 -9.37 8.34
CA TYR A 93 23.98 -10.00 8.50
C TYR A 93 24.37 -10.43 9.93
N GLU A 94 23.46 -10.38 10.91
CA GLU A 94 23.70 -10.96 12.24
C GLU A 94 23.48 -12.50 12.26
N PRO A 95 24.25 -13.25 13.08
CA PRO A 95 24.10 -14.69 13.25
C PRO A 95 22.69 -15.16 13.65
N TYR A 96 22.47 -16.47 13.55
CA TYR A 96 21.17 -17.16 13.66
C TYR A 96 20.76 -17.53 15.09
N ASP A 97 21.01 -16.67 16.08
CA ASP A 97 20.54 -16.94 17.44
C ASP A 97 19.08 -16.47 17.55
N PHE A 98 18.16 -17.43 17.41
CA PHE A 98 16.73 -17.21 17.61
C PHE A 98 16.38 -17.44 19.08
N ASP A 99 15.72 -16.45 19.68
CA ASP A 99 14.99 -16.66 20.92
C ASP A 99 13.74 -17.50 20.63
N PHE A 100 13.21 -18.15 21.65
CA PHE A 100 12.01 -18.97 21.51
C PHE A 100 11.02 -18.74 22.65
N VAL A 101 9.74 -18.85 22.32
CA VAL A 101 8.62 -18.81 23.27
C VAL A 101 7.68 -19.95 22.95
N GLU A 102 7.38 -20.77 23.95
CA GLU A 102 6.35 -21.81 23.83
C GLU A 102 4.98 -21.15 23.65
N MET A 103 4.18 -21.67 22.71
CA MET A 103 2.84 -21.17 22.49
C MET A 103 1.91 -21.68 23.59
N GLU A 104 1.19 -20.77 24.24
CA GLU A 104 0.19 -21.11 25.25
C GLU A 104 -1.06 -21.69 24.62
N ARG A 105 -1.57 -22.78 25.19
CA ARG A 105 -2.82 -23.39 24.75
C ARG A 105 -4.01 -22.78 25.48
N GLN A 106 -4.94 -22.22 24.71
CA GLN A 106 -6.23 -21.74 25.18
C GLN A 106 -7.33 -22.45 24.38
N ASP A 107 -7.97 -23.44 24.99
CA ASP A 107 -8.92 -24.35 24.36
C ASP A 107 -8.35 -25.02 23.09
N ARG A 108 -8.98 -24.73 21.93
CA ARG A 108 -8.60 -25.20 20.60
C ARG A 108 -7.55 -24.33 19.91
N PHE A 109 -7.02 -23.32 20.60
CA PHE A 109 -6.06 -22.37 20.03
C PHE A 109 -4.70 -22.45 20.71
N LEU A 110 -3.65 -22.32 19.90
CA LEU A 110 -2.30 -22.01 20.34
C LEU A 110 -2.07 -20.51 20.12
N ILE A 111 -1.64 -19.83 21.17
CA ILE A 111 -1.46 -18.39 21.21
C ILE A 111 -0.03 -18.06 21.62
N SER A 112 0.58 -17.11 20.92
CA SER A 112 1.87 -16.56 21.30
C SER A 112 1.88 -15.07 21.05
N ILE A 113 2.50 -14.32 21.97
CA ILE A 113 2.64 -12.88 21.88
C ILE A 113 3.97 -12.59 21.20
N ILE A 114 3.95 -11.76 20.16
CA ILE A 114 5.17 -11.29 19.51
C ILE A 114 5.71 -10.13 20.36
N PRO A 115 6.97 -10.18 20.82
CA PRO A 115 7.54 -9.10 21.63
C PRO A 115 7.47 -7.76 20.91
N ASP A 116 6.98 -6.74 21.62
CA ASP A 116 6.81 -5.42 21.02
C ASP A 116 8.15 -4.79 20.60
N GLN A 117 8.13 -3.96 19.57
CA GLN A 117 9.30 -3.22 19.10
C GLN A 117 8.94 -1.76 18.83
N PRO A 118 9.93 -0.85 18.94
CA PRO A 118 9.72 0.54 18.54
C PRO A 118 9.28 0.64 17.07
N PRO A 119 8.65 1.76 16.67
CA PRO A 119 8.28 2.02 15.28
C PRO A 119 9.46 1.81 14.32
N ALA A 120 9.21 1.26 13.13
CA ALA A 120 10.21 0.81 12.16
C ALA A 120 11.07 -0.40 12.60
N GLY A 121 10.88 -0.92 13.82
CA GLY A 121 11.46 -2.17 14.26
C GLY A 121 10.99 -3.35 13.41
N LYS A 122 11.86 -4.35 13.27
CA LYS A 122 11.58 -5.57 12.51
C LYS A 122 11.90 -6.79 13.35
N ILE A 123 11.01 -7.77 13.32
CA ILE A 123 11.23 -9.10 13.88
C ILE A 123 11.18 -10.10 12.75
N GLU A 124 12.11 -11.04 12.78
CA GLU A 124 12.09 -12.22 11.94
C GLU A 124 11.64 -13.41 12.77
N TYR A 125 10.59 -14.12 12.34
CA TYR A 125 10.07 -15.25 13.11
C TYR A 125 9.53 -16.39 12.24
N TYR A 126 9.44 -17.57 12.85
CA TYR A 126 8.77 -18.74 12.34
C TYR A 126 8.21 -19.56 13.51
N LEU A 127 7.37 -20.54 13.19
CA LEU A 127 6.78 -21.46 14.14
C LEU A 127 7.29 -22.86 13.89
N GLU A 128 7.49 -23.63 14.95
CA GLU A 128 7.64 -25.08 14.88
C GLU A 128 6.53 -25.75 15.66
N PHE A 129 5.94 -26.76 15.05
CA PHE A 129 4.98 -27.64 15.71
C PHE A 129 5.63 -28.99 15.91
N TYR A 130 5.36 -29.64 17.02
CA TYR A 130 5.90 -30.97 17.30
C TYR A 130 4.79 -32.01 17.29
N ASP A 131 5.10 -33.14 16.67
CA ASP A 131 4.24 -34.31 16.69
C ASP A 131 4.41 -35.11 18.00
N LYS A 132 3.53 -36.10 18.25
CA LYS A 132 3.60 -37.05 19.36
C LYS A 132 4.95 -37.77 19.41
N ASP A 133 5.53 -38.03 18.24
CA ASP A 133 6.86 -38.65 18.08
C ASP A 133 8.02 -37.64 18.21
N ARG A 134 7.75 -36.41 18.67
CA ARG A 134 8.70 -35.29 18.78
C ARG A 134 9.34 -34.82 17.46
N ASN A 135 8.81 -35.26 16.32
CA ASN A 135 9.20 -34.73 15.02
C ASN A 135 8.74 -33.27 14.89
N SER A 136 9.65 -32.36 14.56
CA SER A 136 9.32 -30.95 14.36
C SER A 136 8.92 -30.66 12.91
N ARG A 137 7.96 -29.76 12.72
CA ARG A 137 7.62 -29.19 11.43
C ARG A 137 7.64 -27.66 11.50
N ARG A 138 8.58 -27.08 10.76
CA ARG A 138 8.77 -25.63 10.65
C ARG A 138 7.80 -24.98 9.67
N LEU A 139 7.39 -23.76 10.01
CA LEU A 139 6.36 -23.03 9.31
C LEU A 139 6.50 -21.50 9.46
N PRO A 140 6.47 -20.70 8.37
CA PRO A 140 6.49 -21.10 6.96
C PRO A 140 7.88 -21.59 6.51
N SER A 141 7.99 -22.05 5.27
CA SER A 141 9.28 -22.46 4.67
C SER A 141 10.30 -21.32 4.60
N LYS A 142 9.85 -20.08 4.52
CA LYS A 142 10.66 -18.88 4.67
C LYS A 142 10.23 -18.12 5.92
N ASN A 143 11.21 -17.56 6.62
CA ASN A 143 10.96 -16.71 7.77
C ASN A 143 10.08 -15.52 7.42
N ILE A 144 9.25 -15.13 8.38
CA ILE A 144 8.39 -13.97 8.25
C ILE A 144 9.15 -12.77 8.82
N ILE A 145 9.37 -11.77 7.97
CA ILE A 145 9.80 -10.45 8.42
C ILE A 145 8.55 -9.64 8.75
N LEU A 146 8.32 -9.43 10.04
CA LEU A 146 7.28 -8.59 10.59
C LEU A 146 7.80 -7.20 10.90
N ARG A 147 7.03 -6.19 10.52
CA ARG A 147 7.37 -4.77 10.70
C ARG A 147 6.47 -4.13 11.75
N PHE A 148 7.05 -3.35 12.64
CA PHE A 148 6.34 -2.55 13.61
C PHE A 148 6.09 -1.16 13.06
N LYS A 149 4.86 -0.67 13.23
CA LYS A 149 4.46 0.69 12.90
C LYS A 149 3.88 1.38 14.12
N GLY A 150 4.11 2.67 14.26
CA GLY A 150 3.40 3.50 15.22
C GLY A 150 1.91 3.64 14.88
N HIS A 151 1.12 4.08 15.86
CA HIS A 151 -0.27 4.41 15.64
C HIS A 151 -0.39 5.70 14.82
N VAL A 152 -1.08 5.61 13.68
CA VAL A 152 -1.40 6.78 12.85
C VAL A 152 -2.85 7.18 13.11
N SER A 153 -3.04 8.43 13.52
CA SER A 153 -4.37 8.99 13.78
C SER A 153 -5.26 8.91 12.53
N PRO A 154 -6.54 8.51 12.66
CA PRO A 154 -7.49 8.53 11.55
C PRO A 154 -7.64 9.91 10.92
N PHE A 155 -7.49 10.99 11.69
CA PHE A 155 -7.54 12.37 11.19
C PHE A 155 -6.39 12.74 10.23
N ILE A 156 -5.32 11.95 10.21
CA ILE A 156 -4.21 12.11 9.25
C ILE A 156 -4.37 11.09 8.12
N LEU A 157 -4.66 9.84 8.48
CA LEU A 157 -4.72 8.74 7.51
C LEU A 157 -5.90 8.85 6.54
N ILE A 158 -7.09 9.26 7.01
CA ILE A 158 -8.27 9.38 6.16
C ILE A 158 -8.09 10.49 5.11
N PRO A 159 -7.66 11.72 5.48
CA PRO A 159 -7.36 12.75 4.48
C PRO A 159 -6.26 12.34 3.50
N HIS A 160 -5.18 11.68 3.97
CA HIS A 160 -4.13 11.15 3.10
C HIS A 160 -4.72 10.25 2.01
N ILE A 161 -5.45 9.20 2.42
CA ILE A 161 -6.04 8.22 1.50
C ILE A 161 -6.99 8.92 0.53
N PHE A 162 -7.88 9.77 1.03
CA PHE A 162 -8.83 10.50 0.19
C PHE A 162 -8.13 11.33 -0.89
N LEU A 163 -7.09 12.08 -0.52
CA LEU A 163 -6.34 12.91 -1.46
C LEU A 163 -5.57 12.06 -2.49
N MET A 164 -5.00 10.92 -2.10
CA MET A 164 -4.32 10.03 -3.03
C MET A 164 -5.29 9.39 -4.04
N PHE A 165 -6.49 9.00 -3.61
CA PHE A 165 -7.54 8.55 -4.52
C PHE A 165 -8.01 9.66 -5.45
N ALA A 166 -8.25 10.86 -4.93
CA ALA A 166 -8.64 12.02 -5.72
C ALA A 166 -7.58 12.37 -6.78
N PHE A 167 -6.30 12.30 -6.41
CA PHE A 167 -5.17 12.50 -7.30
C PHE A 167 -5.16 11.48 -8.45
N MET A 168 -5.37 10.19 -8.15
CA MET A 168 -5.42 9.16 -9.20
C MET A 168 -6.60 9.39 -10.15
N ILE A 169 -7.80 9.64 -9.62
CA ILE A 169 -8.99 9.90 -10.45
C ILE A 169 -8.76 11.11 -11.37
N LEU A 170 -8.23 12.21 -10.84
CA LEU A 170 -7.93 13.40 -11.63
C LEU A 170 -6.82 13.16 -12.65
N SER A 171 -5.79 12.38 -12.30
CA SER A 171 -4.72 12.01 -13.22
C SER A 171 -5.26 11.26 -14.44
N VAL A 172 -6.16 10.29 -14.24
CA VAL A 172 -6.85 9.60 -15.34
C VAL A 172 -7.74 10.55 -16.12
N ARG A 173 -8.50 11.42 -15.44
CA ARG A 173 -9.41 12.36 -16.12
C ARG A 173 -8.67 13.39 -16.97
N ILE A 174 -7.52 13.88 -16.51
CA ILE A 174 -6.64 14.78 -17.25
C ILE A 174 -6.05 14.07 -18.47
N PHE A 175 -5.61 12.81 -18.31
CA PHE A 175 -5.13 11.98 -19.41
C PHE A 175 -6.20 11.81 -20.49
N ILE A 176 -7.43 11.42 -20.14
CA ILE A 176 -8.56 11.32 -21.08
C ILE A 176 -8.90 12.69 -21.69
N GLY A 177 -8.85 13.75 -20.88
CA GLY A 177 -9.08 15.15 -21.28
C GLY A 177 -8.15 15.62 -22.41
N CYS A 178 -6.92 15.10 -22.43
CA CYS A 178 -5.91 15.42 -23.43
C CYS A 178 -6.33 15.02 -24.86
N PHE A 179 -7.11 13.95 -24.99
CA PHE A 179 -7.58 13.42 -26.27
C PHE A 179 -8.99 13.90 -26.63
N SER A 180 -9.84 14.12 -25.63
CA SER A 180 -11.24 14.53 -25.83
C SER A 180 -11.41 16.03 -26.09
N GLY A 181 -10.49 16.88 -25.63
CA GLY A 181 -10.55 18.33 -25.83
C GLY A 181 -11.68 19.04 -25.07
N ASP A 182 -12.43 18.32 -24.23
CA ASP A 182 -13.60 18.82 -23.51
C ASP A 182 -13.30 19.28 -22.07
N PHE A 183 -12.01 19.36 -21.73
CA PHE A 183 -11.52 19.46 -20.36
C PHE A 183 -10.49 20.58 -20.22
N ASP A 184 -10.64 21.41 -19.19
CA ASP A 184 -9.68 22.48 -18.87
C ASP A 184 -8.40 21.88 -18.26
N LEU A 185 -7.48 21.47 -19.12
CA LEU A 185 -6.23 20.84 -18.72
C LEU A 185 -5.40 21.74 -17.81
N LYS A 186 -5.41 23.07 -17.99
CA LYS A 186 -4.62 23.99 -17.18
C LYS A 186 -5.13 24.04 -15.75
N LYS A 187 -6.43 24.28 -15.57
CA LYS A 187 -7.05 24.34 -14.24
C LYS A 187 -6.89 23.01 -13.50
N TRP A 188 -7.25 21.90 -14.15
CA TRP A 188 -7.28 20.60 -13.48
C TRP A 188 -5.88 20.03 -13.22
N THR A 189 -4.89 20.30 -14.07
CA THR A 189 -3.48 19.93 -13.79
C THR A 189 -2.95 20.66 -12.56
N LYS A 190 -3.24 21.97 -12.40
CA LYS A 190 -2.88 22.71 -11.19
C LYS A 190 -3.52 22.11 -9.93
N ILE A 191 -4.82 21.83 -9.99
CA ILE A 191 -5.54 21.21 -8.88
C ILE A 191 -4.95 19.84 -8.54
N ASN A 192 -4.63 19.02 -9.56
CA ASN A 192 -4.03 17.70 -9.35
C ASN A 192 -2.66 17.78 -8.66
N ILE A 193 -1.82 18.75 -9.04
CA ILE A 193 -0.54 19.01 -8.37
C ILE A 193 -0.75 19.43 -6.92
N LEU A 194 -1.70 20.33 -6.64
CA LEU A 194 -2.01 20.74 -5.26
C LEU A 194 -2.47 19.54 -4.41
N ILE A 195 -3.34 18.69 -4.96
CA ILE A 195 -3.79 17.47 -4.28
C ILE A 195 -2.61 16.54 -4.01
N LEU A 196 -1.66 16.40 -4.94
CA LEU A 196 -0.45 15.60 -4.72
C LEU A 196 0.45 16.21 -3.63
N ILE A 197 0.60 17.54 -3.56
CA ILE A 197 1.35 18.22 -2.50
C ILE A 197 0.74 17.91 -1.13
N PHE A 198 -0.57 18.14 -0.98
CA PHE A 198 -1.24 17.91 0.30
C PHE A 198 -1.30 16.41 0.63
N GLY A 199 -1.72 15.58 -0.32
CA GLY A 199 -1.91 14.15 -0.11
C GLY A 199 -0.59 13.38 0.03
N GLY A 200 0.31 13.54 -0.93
CA GLY A 200 1.56 12.78 -1.03
C GLY A 200 2.66 13.30 -0.11
N PHE A 201 2.91 14.62 -0.06
CA PHE A 201 4.03 15.16 0.71
C PHE A 201 3.63 15.52 2.14
N ILE A 202 2.55 16.29 2.33
CA ILE A 202 2.16 16.76 3.67
C ILE A 202 1.54 15.61 4.46
N PHE A 203 0.38 15.11 4.04
CA PHE A 203 -0.30 14.05 4.75
C PHE A 203 0.47 12.72 4.65
N GLY A 204 1.07 12.41 3.50
CA GLY A 204 1.95 11.24 3.37
C GLY A 204 3.13 11.31 4.34
N GLY A 205 3.86 12.42 4.39
CA GLY A 205 4.96 12.60 5.33
C GLY A 205 4.51 12.56 6.80
N LEU A 206 3.35 13.12 7.13
CA LEU A 206 2.76 12.99 8.47
C LEU A 206 2.43 11.54 8.82
N THR A 207 1.86 10.77 7.89
CA THR A 207 1.60 9.33 8.14
C THR A 207 2.91 8.57 8.39
N GLN A 208 3.98 8.89 7.66
CA GLN A 208 5.29 8.28 7.81
C GLN A 208 5.96 8.67 9.12
N LEU A 209 5.85 9.93 9.52
CA LEU A 209 6.35 10.44 10.80
C LEU A 209 5.72 9.69 11.97
N HIS A 210 4.41 9.50 11.95
CA HIS A 210 3.70 8.77 13.00
C HIS A 210 3.96 7.26 12.96
N ALA A 211 4.10 6.69 11.77
CA ALA A 211 4.30 5.24 11.60
C ALA A 211 5.74 4.79 11.87
N PHE A 212 6.74 5.62 11.56
CA PHE A 212 8.16 5.23 11.51
C PHE A 212 9.12 6.28 12.08
N GLY A 213 8.62 7.41 12.60
CA GLY A 213 9.44 8.45 13.21
C GLY A 213 10.20 9.36 12.23
N LYS A 214 9.96 9.23 10.91
CA LYS A 214 10.61 10.06 9.88
C LYS A 214 9.57 10.66 8.94
N PHE A 215 9.65 11.96 8.70
CA PHE A 215 8.71 12.66 7.82
C PHE A 215 8.96 12.40 6.33
N TRP A 216 10.22 12.34 5.92
CA TRP A 216 10.62 12.07 4.55
C TRP A 216 11.94 11.31 4.54
N THR A 217 12.03 10.31 3.69
CA THR A 217 13.19 9.41 3.54
C THR A 217 13.61 9.24 2.09
N GLY A 218 12.98 9.96 1.16
CA GLY A 218 13.44 10.08 -0.22
C GLY A 218 14.56 11.11 -0.40
N ILE A 219 15.01 11.27 -1.64
CA ILE A 219 16.01 12.25 -2.03
C ILE A 219 15.53 13.66 -1.65
N PRO A 220 16.40 14.54 -1.10
CA PRO A 220 17.83 14.34 -0.86
C PRO A 220 18.19 13.73 0.51
N LEU A 221 17.22 13.47 1.38
CA LEU A 221 17.46 13.03 2.77
C LEU A 221 17.66 11.51 2.91
N GLY A 222 17.33 10.73 1.88
CA GLY A 222 17.54 9.29 1.86
C GLY A 222 17.26 8.68 0.49
N HIS A 223 17.05 7.36 0.50
CA HIS A 223 16.89 6.54 -0.72
C HIS A 223 15.60 5.72 -0.73
N ASP A 224 14.61 6.08 0.10
CA ASP A 224 13.36 5.34 0.15
C ASP A 224 12.60 5.41 -1.18
N LEU A 225 12.19 4.24 -1.64
CA LEU A 225 11.57 4.06 -2.94
C LEU A 225 10.17 4.69 -2.99
N THR A 226 9.43 4.70 -1.89
CA THR A 226 8.06 5.23 -1.82
C THR A 226 8.05 6.74 -1.98
N ASP A 227 8.92 7.42 -1.22
CA ASP A 227 9.09 8.86 -1.27
C ASP A 227 9.64 9.30 -2.64
N ASN A 228 10.62 8.58 -3.16
CA ASN A 228 11.22 8.87 -4.47
C ASN A 228 10.22 8.74 -5.63
N LYS A 229 9.35 7.73 -5.62
CA LYS A 229 8.28 7.61 -6.63
C LYS A 229 7.36 8.82 -6.61
N THR A 230 6.94 9.26 -5.42
CA THR A 230 6.07 10.43 -5.26
C THR A 230 6.75 11.69 -5.79
N LEU A 231 8.05 11.86 -5.50
CA LEU A 231 8.85 12.98 -6.02
C LEU A 231 8.96 12.96 -7.55
N VAL A 232 9.26 11.81 -8.15
CA VAL A 232 9.34 11.66 -9.61
C VAL A 232 8.01 12.01 -10.27
N VAL A 233 6.90 11.46 -9.76
CA VAL A 233 5.55 11.78 -10.25
C VAL A 233 5.28 13.28 -10.16
N PHE A 234 5.60 13.91 -9.03
CA PHE A 234 5.44 15.35 -8.84
C PHE A 234 6.22 16.17 -9.87
N VAL A 235 7.49 15.85 -10.11
CA VAL A 235 8.34 16.53 -11.08
C VAL A 235 7.75 16.45 -12.50
N PHE A 236 7.28 15.27 -12.93
CA PHE A 236 6.66 15.14 -14.24
C PHE A 236 5.34 15.91 -14.37
N TRP A 237 4.53 15.98 -13.30
CA TRP A 237 3.33 16.81 -13.29
C TRP A 237 3.64 18.30 -13.36
N ILE A 238 4.71 18.77 -12.71
CA ILE A 238 5.21 20.16 -12.86
C ILE A 238 5.61 20.44 -14.31
N PHE A 239 6.36 19.54 -14.95
CA PHE A 239 6.71 19.70 -16.36
C PHE A 239 5.48 19.68 -17.27
N ALA A 240 4.49 18.83 -17.00
CA ALA A 240 3.22 18.83 -17.72
C ALA A 240 2.49 20.17 -17.60
N LEU A 241 2.46 20.76 -16.39
CA LEU A 241 1.88 22.08 -16.18
C LEU A 241 2.64 23.17 -16.93
N ILE A 242 3.97 23.21 -16.86
CA ILE A 242 4.79 24.19 -17.58
C ILE A 242 4.56 24.07 -19.09
N SER A 243 4.50 22.84 -19.59
CA SER A 243 4.28 22.54 -21.00
C SER A 243 2.93 23.06 -21.52
N LEU A 244 1.88 23.03 -20.69
CA LEU A 244 0.58 23.61 -21.02
C LEU A 244 0.60 25.13 -21.24
N TYR A 245 1.62 25.84 -20.74
CA TYR A 245 1.80 27.28 -20.95
C TYR A 245 2.80 27.62 -22.06
N LYS A 246 3.86 26.82 -22.22
CA LYS A 246 5.04 27.20 -23.01
C LYS A 246 5.30 26.32 -24.23
N SER A 247 4.72 25.13 -24.32
CA SER A 247 5.05 24.15 -25.37
C SER A 247 4.04 24.13 -26.51
N LYS A 248 4.52 23.77 -27.71
CA LYS A 248 3.70 23.43 -28.87
C LYS A 248 3.07 22.04 -28.76
N THR A 249 3.63 21.14 -27.93
CA THR A 249 3.18 19.75 -27.76
C THR A 249 2.87 19.39 -26.29
N PRO A 250 1.95 20.11 -25.61
CA PRO A 250 1.65 19.89 -24.20
C PRO A 250 1.12 18.49 -23.88
N LYS A 251 0.51 17.83 -24.88
CA LYS A 251 -0.08 16.49 -24.75
C LYS A 251 0.95 15.43 -24.35
N GLN A 252 2.16 15.49 -24.90
CA GLN A 252 3.21 14.49 -24.65
C GLN A 252 3.64 14.47 -23.19
N TRP A 253 3.75 15.65 -22.57
CA TRP A 253 4.13 15.79 -21.17
C TRP A 253 3.05 15.31 -20.21
N ILE A 254 1.78 15.51 -20.53
CA ILE A 254 0.66 14.95 -19.75
C ILE A 254 0.66 13.43 -19.82
N VAL A 255 0.85 12.86 -21.01
CA VAL A 255 0.93 11.40 -21.19
C VAL A 255 2.11 10.83 -20.40
N LEU A 256 3.27 11.48 -20.47
CA LEU A 256 4.46 11.06 -19.73
C LEU A 256 4.23 11.12 -18.21
N ALA A 257 3.66 12.22 -17.69
CA ALA A 257 3.32 12.33 -16.26
C ALA A 257 2.33 11.26 -15.81
N PHE A 258 1.33 10.94 -16.65
CA PHE A 258 0.40 9.86 -16.37
C PHE A 258 1.08 8.49 -16.37
N ILE A 259 1.98 8.20 -17.32
CA ILE A 259 2.75 6.94 -17.35
C ILE A 259 3.57 6.79 -16.07
N PHE A 260 4.30 7.83 -15.63
CA PHE A 260 5.06 7.78 -14.38
C PHE A 260 4.14 7.61 -13.16
N THR A 261 2.95 8.21 -13.19
CA THR A 261 1.93 7.98 -12.16
C THR A 261 1.51 6.51 -12.12
N LEU A 262 1.25 5.87 -13.27
CA LEU A 262 0.93 4.45 -13.33
C LEU A 262 2.08 3.58 -12.82
N LEU A 263 3.31 3.86 -13.26
CA LEU A 263 4.50 3.12 -12.82
C LEU A 263 4.68 3.21 -11.30
N ALA A 264 4.51 4.40 -10.72
CA ALA A 264 4.59 4.58 -9.27
C ALA A 264 3.55 3.71 -8.53
N TYR A 265 2.35 3.57 -9.10
CA TYR A 265 1.28 2.77 -8.51
C TYR A 265 1.43 1.26 -8.74
N PHE A 266 2.05 0.85 -9.86
CA PHE A 266 2.28 -0.56 -10.19
C PHE A 266 3.48 -1.18 -9.47
N ILE A 267 4.53 -0.42 -9.19
CA ILE A 267 5.72 -0.95 -8.52
C ILE A 267 5.39 -1.17 -7.03
N PRO A 268 5.36 -2.42 -6.54
CA PRO A 268 5.01 -2.70 -5.15
C PRO A 268 6.02 -2.07 -4.20
N HIS A 269 5.55 -1.54 -3.06
CA HIS A 269 6.41 -0.97 -2.00
C HIS A 269 7.38 -2.00 -1.36
N SER A 270 7.25 -3.29 -1.68
CA SER A 270 7.96 -4.37 -1.00
C SER A 270 9.30 -4.80 -1.64
N LEU A 271 9.63 -4.31 -2.85
CA LEU A 271 10.84 -4.75 -3.55
C LEU A 271 12.13 -4.28 -2.85
N LEU A 272 12.08 -3.18 -2.10
CA LEU A 272 13.24 -2.57 -1.44
C LEU A 272 12.86 -1.90 -0.11
N GLY A 273 11.91 -2.46 0.64
CA GLY A 273 11.47 -1.83 1.88
C GLY A 273 12.57 -1.89 2.94
N THR A 274 13.18 -0.73 3.24
CA THR A 274 14.06 -0.43 4.37
C THR A 274 13.53 -0.92 5.69
#